data_AF-A0A7V4D745-F1
#
_entry.id   AF-A0A7V4D745-F1
#
_cell.length_a   1.000
_cell.length_b   1.000
_cell.length_c   1.000
_cell.angle_alpha   90.00
_cell.angle_beta   90.00
_cell.angle_gamma   90.00
#
_symmetry.space_group_name_H-M   'P 1'
#
loop_
_entity.id
_entity.type
_entity.pdbx_description
1 polymer ?
#
loop_
_entity_poly.entity_id
_entity_poly.type
_entity_poly.pdbx_seq_one_letter_code
_entity_poly.pdbx_strand_id
1 'polypeptide(L)'
;MKPLIIHTGFIILLLLVMGTGCEKDELLDPAKAILGKWETIEMGNWPNMMQVTNNCGYKEFLPDSILREYDYETGEYFYKKYWIDSLLYECITREDGVQLVSPRYYYQFFDNYNKLRLDYKDIAAIINTLILTRIN
;
A
#
# COMPACT_ATOMS: atom_id res chain seq x y z
N MET A 1 -61.03 3.84 -24.05
CA MET A 1 -59.69 3.29 -24.33
C MET A 1 -58.68 4.43 -24.13
N LYS A 2 -57.86 4.39 -23.08
CA LYS A 2 -56.77 5.36 -22.84
C LYS A 2 -55.44 4.68 -23.16
N PRO A 3 -54.48 5.35 -23.83
CA PRO A 3 -53.22 4.72 -24.19
C PRO A 3 -52.34 4.61 -22.94
N LEU A 4 -51.87 3.39 -22.68
CA LEU A 4 -50.84 3.07 -21.71
C LEU A 4 -49.51 3.52 -22.31
N ILE A 5 -49.12 4.76 -22.09
CA ILE A 5 -47.80 5.30 -22.45
C ILE A 5 -47.15 5.74 -21.14
N ILE A 6 -45.83 5.57 -21.08
CA ILE A 6 -44.90 5.96 -20.00
C ILE A 6 -44.63 4.85 -18.97
N HIS A 7 -44.02 3.75 -19.39
CA HIS A 7 -43.14 2.94 -18.51
C HIS A 7 -41.78 2.61 -19.16
N THR A 8 -41.59 2.90 -20.44
CA THR A 8 -40.33 2.60 -21.16
C THR A 8 -39.20 3.59 -20.89
N GLY A 9 -39.51 4.86 -20.60
CA GLY A 9 -38.49 5.89 -20.37
C GLY A 9 -37.73 5.76 -19.04
N PHE A 10 -38.40 5.25 -18.00
CA PHE A 10 -37.80 5.13 -16.66
C PHE A 10 -36.80 3.96 -16.57
N ILE A 11 -37.05 2.89 -17.34
CA ILE A 11 -36.17 1.70 -17.38
C ILE A 11 -34.86 2.00 -18.10
N ILE A 12 -34.88 2.86 -19.13
CA ILE A 12 -33.67 3.26 -19.88
C ILE A 12 -32.74 4.14 -19.02
N LEU A 13 -33.31 5.01 -18.18
CA LEU A 13 -32.52 5.85 -17.26
C LEU A 13 -31.82 5.02 -16.17
N LEU A 14 -32.46 3.94 -15.70
CA LEU A 14 -31.93 3.05 -14.66
C LEU A 14 -30.78 2.16 -15.16
N LEU A 15 -30.75 1.84 -16.46
CA LEU A 15 -29.66 1.08 -17.11
C LEU A 15 -28.41 1.94 -17.36
N LEU A 16 -28.56 3.26 -17.50
CA LEU A 16 -27.45 4.19 -17.74
C LEU A 16 -26.59 4.46 -16.49
N VAL A 17 -27.15 4.29 -15.28
CA VAL A 17 -26.43 4.53 -14.01
C VAL A 17 -25.53 3.36 -13.60
N MET A 18 -25.69 2.17 -14.19
CA MET A 18 -24.84 1.00 -13.88
C MET A 18 -23.49 1.00 -14.63
N GLY A 19 -23.23 1.99 -15.48
CA GLY A 19 -22.09 2.00 -16.41
C GLY A 19 -20.88 2.85 -16.00
N THR A 20 -20.90 3.56 -14.86
CA THR A 20 -19.78 4.42 -14.47
C THR A 20 -18.89 3.73 -13.45
N GLY A 21 -17.73 3.25 -13.93
CA GLY A 21 -16.51 3.25 -13.12
C GLY A 21 -16.20 1.98 -12.34
N CYS A 22 -16.24 0.81 -12.98
CA CYS A 22 -15.19 -0.16 -12.67
C CYS A 22 -14.06 0.14 -13.64
N GLU A 23 -13.24 1.14 -13.31
CA GLU A 23 -11.87 1.14 -13.83
C GLU A 23 -11.33 -0.22 -13.42
N LYS A 24 -11.13 -1.09 -14.42
CA LYS A 24 -10.36 -2.30 -14.20
C LYS A 24 -8.97 -1.78 -13.89
N ASP A 25 -8.68 -1.61 -12.61
CA ASP A 25 -7.31 -1.55 -12.13
C ASP A 25 -6.61 -2.71 -12.82
N GLU A 26 -5.76 -2.39 -13.80
CA GLU A 26 -4.91 -3.41 -14.40
C GLU A 26 -4.22 -4.07 -13.23
N LEU A 27 -4.39 -5.39 -13.10
CA LEU A 27 -3.82 -6.20 -12.03
C LEU A 27 -2.29 -6.02 -12.07
N LEU A 28 -1.84 -5.00 -11.37
CA LEU A 28 -0.45 -4.58 -11.38
C LEU A 28 0.26 -5.57 -10.48
N ASP A 29 1.22 -6.28 -11.07
CA ASP A 29 2.13 -7.17 -10.36
C ASP A 29 2.63 -6.46 -9.10
N PRO A 30 2.37 -6.98 -7.88
CA PRO A 30 2.77 -6.34 -6.64
C PRO A 30 4.25 -5.97 -6.59
N ALA A 31 5.11 -6.78 -7.23
CA ALA A 31 6.55 -6.50 -7.34
C ALA A 31 6.86 -5.24 -8.14
N LYS A 32 5.99 -4.87 -9.09
CA LYS A 32 6.08 -3.62 -9.85
C LYS A 32 5.37 -2.48 -9.13
N ALA A 33 4.22 -2.75 -8.54
CA ALA A 33 3.40 -1.74 -7.85
C ALA A 33 4.14 -1.11 -6.67
N ILE A 34 4.96 -1.88 -5.95
CA ILE A 34 5.67 -1.40 -4.76
C ILE A 34 6.85 -0.47 -5.09
N LEU A 35 7.38 -0.49 -6.32
CA LEU A 35 8.59 0.26 -6.67
C LEU A 35 8.46 1.76 -6.43
N GLY A 36 9.55 2.40 -6.00
CA GLY A 36 9.60 3.83 -5.70
C GLY A 36 9.57 4.13 -4.20
N LYS A 37 9.38 5.42 -3.87
CA LYS A 37 9.46 5.95 -2.51
C LYS A 37 8.11 6.02 -1.83
N TRP A 38 8.10 5.70 -0.54
CA TRP A 38 6.92 5.62 0.31
C TRP A 38 7.20 6.22 1.68
N GLU A 39 6.32 7.10 2.12
CA GLU A 39 6.42 7.79 3.40
C GLU A 39 5.23 7.42 4.28
N THR A 40 5.48 7.06 5.54
CA THR A 40 4.42 6.70 6.48
C THR A 40 3.65 7.94 6.89
N ILE A 41 2.35 7.97 6.59
CA ILE A 41 1.45 9.07 6.93
C ILE A 41 0.52 8.72 8.11
N GLU A 42 0.28 7.44 8.37
CA GLU A 42 -0.49 6.99 9.53
C GLU A 42 0.13 5.74 10.14
N MET A 43 0.01 5.61 11.46
CA MET A 43 0.39 4.41 12.19
C MET A 43 -0.58 4.12 13.33
N GLY A 44 -0.80 2.85 13.63
CA GLY A 44 -1.70 2.45 14.71
C GLY A 44 -2.04 0.97 14.70
N ASN A 45 -3.19 0.65 15.27
CA ASN A 45 -3.74 -0.70 15.30
C ASN A 45 -5.12 -0.65 14.64
N TRP A 46 -5.19 -1.08 13.38
CA TRP A 46 -6.40 -0.95 12.58
C TRP A 46 -7.67 -1.42 13.31
N PRO A 47 -8.76 -0.65 13.30
CA PRO A 47 -8.97 0.61 12.57
C PRO A 47 -8.57 1.88 13.34
N ASN A 48 -7.94 1.77 14.51
CA ASN A 48 -7.50 2.92 15.29
C ASN A 48 -6.13 3.41 14.81
N MET A 49 -6.15 4.41 13.93
CA MET A 49 -4.97 4.98 13.28
C MET A 49 -4.73 6.41 13.78
N MET A 50 -3.46 6.78 13.89
CA MET A 50 -3.02 8.15 14.19
C MET A 50 -2.22 8.71 13.02
N GLN A 51 -2.47 9.98 12.67
CA GLN A 51 -1.69 10.70 11.68
C GLN A 51 -0.26 10.90 12.20
N VAL A 52 0.72 10.67 11.33
CA VAL A 52 2.11 11.00 11.60
C VAL A 52 2.30 12.48 11.32
N THR A 53 2.57 13.26 12.35
CA THR A 53 2.72 14.72 12.25
C THR A 53 4.14 15.15 11.90
N ASN A 54 5.13 14.32 12.22
CA ASN A 54 6.53 14.52 11.91
C ASN A 54 7.05 13.26 11.21
N ASN A 55 7.22 13.32 9.89
CA ASN A 55 7.79 12.21 9.14
C ASN A 55 9.28 12.13 9.40
N CYS A 56 9.78 10.95 9.76
CA CYS A 56 11.18 10.72 10.08
C CYS A 56 12.01 10.25 8.86
N GLY A 57 11.36 10.01 7.72
CA GLY A 57 12.03 9.44 6.56
C GLY A 57 11.08 8.75 5.59
N TYR A 58 11.67 8.05 4.61
CA TYR A 58 10.93 7.24 3.62
C TYR A 58 11.59 5.89 3.37
N LYS A 59 10.78 4.93 2.92
CA LYS A 59 11.20 3.64 2.36
C LYS A 59 11.23 3.74 0.84
N GLU A 60 12.28 3.26 0.19
CA GLU A 60 12.35 3.17 -1.27
C GLU A 60 12.67 1.74 -1.72
N PHE A 61 11.74 1.20 -2.52
CA PHE A 61 11.85 -0.15 -3.08
C PHE A 61 12.42 -0.06 -4.50
N LEU A 62 13.62 -0.62 -4.68
CA LEU A 62 14.37 -0.60 -5.93
C LEU A 62 14.15 -1.90 -6.74
N PRO A 63 14.25 -1.85 -8.08
CA PRO A 63 13.97 -3.02 -8.94
C PRO A 63 14.86 -4.26 -8.71
N ASP A 64 16.01 -4.10 -8.04
CA ASP A 64 16.99 -5.15 -7.75
C ASP A 64 16.78 -5.80 -6.37
N SER A 65 15.57 -5.70 -5.81
CA SER A 65 15.20 -6.23 -4.49
C SER A 65 15.94 -5.57 -3.32
N ILE A 66 16.48 -4.36 -3.54
CA ILE A 66 17.04 -3.52 -2.48
C ILE A 66 15.95 -2.60 -1.95
N LEU A 67 15.78 -2.59 -0.62
CA LEU A 67 15.02 -1.59 0.10
C LEU A 67 16.02 -0.66 0.76
N ARG A 68 15.91 0.64 0.51
CA ARG A 68 16.65 1.66 1.26
C ARG A 68 15.70 2.51 2.09
N GLU A 69 16.05 2.76 3.33
CA GLU A 69 15.32 3.64 4.24
C GLU A 69 16.17 4.89 4.45
N TYR A 70 15.63 6.05 4.10
CA TYR A 70 16.30 7.32 4.29
C TYR A 70 15.80 7.98 5.57
N ASP A 71 16.71 8.41 6.43
CA ASP A 71 16.40 9.14 7.65
C ASP A 71 16.56 10.65 7.42
N TYR A 72 15.51 11.44 7.71
CA TYR A 72 15.53 12.88 7.49
C TYR A 72 16.36 13.66 8.51
N GLU A 73 16.54 13.13 9.72
CA GLU A 73 17.30 13.81 10.77
C GLU A 73 18.81 13.64 10.54
N THR A 74 19.24 12.44 10.17
CA THR A 74 20.66 12.13 9.97
C THR A 74 21.12 12.31 8.52
N GLY A 75 20.21 12.21 7.56
CA GLY A 75 20.53 12.19 6.13
C GLY A 75 21.19 10.88 5.67
N GLU A 76 21.07 9.81 6.45
CA GLU A 76 21.69 8.51 6.17
C GLU A 76 20.71 7.54 5.50
N TYR A 77 21.28 6.57 4.78
CA TYR A 77 20.53 5.46 4.20
C TYR A 77 20.84 4.16 4.92
N PHE A 78 19.80 3.42 5.27
CA PHE A 78 19.86 2.06 5.76
C PHE A 78 19.40 1.09 4.68
N TYR A 79 20.16 0.02 4.44
CA TYR A 79 19.91 -0.90 3.34
C TYR A 79 19.42 -2.25 3.84
N LYS A 80 18.40 -2.76 3.16
CA LYS A 80 17.77 -4.07 3.39
C LYS A 80 17.55 -4.75 2.04
N LYS A 81 17.25 -6.04 2.08
CA LYS A 81 16.64 -6.74 0.96
C LYS A 81 15.15 -6.85 1.18
N TYR A 82 14.39 -6.91 0.09
CA TYR A 82 12.96 -7.18 0.16
C TYR A 82 12.52 -8.14 -0.96
N TRP A 83 11.40 -8.81 -0.75
CA TRP A 83 10.67 -9.52 -1.80
C TRP A 83 9.19 -9.54 -1.47
N ILE A 84 8.37 -9.77 -2.49
CA ILE A 84 6.91 -9.75 -2.37
C ILE A 84 6.31 -10.98 -3.05
N ASP A 85 5.43 -11.66 -2.30
CA ASP A 85 4.54 -12.71 -2.80
C ASP A 85 3.11 -12.45 -2.27
N SER A 86 2.49 -13.43 -1.62
CA SER A 86 1.38 -13.24 -0.68
C SER A 86 1.66 -12.23 0.45
N LEU A 87 2.93 -12.03 0.80
CA LEU A 87 3.39 -11.10 1.84
C LEU A 87 4.52 -10.24 1.31
N LEU A 88 4.73 -9.09 1.95
CA LEU A 88 5.95 -8.30 1.80
C LEU A 88 6.93 -8.70 2.90
N TYR A 89 8.16 -9.00 2.52
CA TYR A 89 9.24 -9.38 3.41
C TYR A 89 10.35 -8.36 3.36
N GLU A 90 10.88 -8.01 4.52
CA GLU A 90 12.11 -7.25 4.66
C GLU A 90 13.17 -8.11 5.35
N CYS A 91 14.41 -8.00 4.88
CA CYS A 91 15.52 -8.79 5.39
C CYS A 91 16.77 -7.93 5.59
N ILE A 92 17.35 -8.03 6.79
CA ILE A 92 18.64 -7.43 7.13
C ILE A 92 19.69 -8.54 7.11
N THR A 93 20.86 -8.26 6.54
CA THR A 93 22.03 -9.14 6.65
C THR A 93 22.93 -8.59 7.73
N ARG A 94 23.19 -9.38 8.78
CA ARG A 94 24.11 -9.01 9.85
C ARG A 94 25.56 -9.16 9.39
N GLU A 95 26.49 -8.58 10.15
CA GLU A 95 27.94 -8.66 9.90
C GLU A 95 28.47 -10.10 9.85
N ASP A 96 27.86 -11.01 10.62
CA ASP A 96 28.17 -12.45 10.64
C ASP A 96 27.59 -13.23 9.43
N GLY A 97 26.93 -12.54 8.49
CA GLY A 97 26.30 -13.12 7.32
C GLY A 97 24.92 -13.71 7.58
N VAL A 98 24.41 -13.68 8.82
CA VAL A 98 23.07 -14.20 9.13
C VAL A 98 22.00 -13.26 8.57
N GLN A 99 21.05 -13.85 7.84
CA GLN A 99 19.88 -13.15 7.32
C GLN A 99 18.74 -13.18 8.34
N LEU A 100 18.30 -11.98 8.73
CA LEU A 100 17.14 -11.80 9.61
C LEU A 100 15.96 -11.31 8.79
N VAL A 101 14.99 -12.20 8.59
CA VAL A 101 13.73 -11.90 7.90
C VAL A 101 12.72 -11.36 8.91
N SER A 102 12.77 -10.06 9.11
CA SER A 102 11.79 -9.31 9.87
C SER A 102 11.98 -7.84 9.49
N PRO A 103 10.91 -7.11 9.18
CA PRO A 103 9.49 -7.47 9.30
C PRO A 103 8.85 -8.27 8.13
N ARG A 104 7.64 -8.81 8.38
CA ARG A 104 6.75 -9.46 7.40
C ARG A 104 5.37 -8.80 7.43
N TYR A 105 4.83 -8.45 6.27
CA TYR A 105 3.58 -7.69 6.18
C TYR A 105 2.54 -8.34 5.28
N TYR A 106 1.29 -8.32 5.70
CA TYR A 106 0.19 -8.25 4.73
C TYR A 106 0.20 -6.84 4.13
N TYR A 107 -0.12 -6.75 2.84
CA TYR A 107 -0.11 -5.47 2.14
C TYR A 107 -1.37 -5.27 1.33
N GLN A 108 -1.78 -4.02 1.18
CA GLN A 108 -2.87 -3.62 0.29
C GLN A 108 -2.54 -2.29 -0.37
N PHE A 109 -2.51 -2.28 -1.71
CA PHE A 109 -2.50 -1.05 -2.49
C PHE A 109 -3.92 -0.51 -2.60
N PHE A 110 -4.08 0.80 -2.47
CA PHE A 110 -5.34 1.50 -2.66
C PHE A 110 -5.09 2.92 -3.15
N ASP A 111 -6.15 3.66 -3.47
CA ASP A 111 -6.05 5.03 -3.96
C ASP A 111 -5.17 5.12 -5.23
N ASN A 112 -5.51 4.30 -6.23
CA ASN A 112 -4.79 4.18 -7.51
C ASN A 112 -3.28 3.92 -7.32
N TYR A 113 -2.91 2.99 -6.44
CA TYR A 113 -1.53 2.64 -6.11
C TYR A 113 -0.69 3.78 -5.53
N ASN A 114 -1.31 4.86 -5.05
CA ASN A 114 -0.64 5.95 -4.34
C ASN A 114 -0.59 5.74 -2.83
N LYS A 115 -1.39 4.79 -2.30
CA LYS A 115 -1.33 4.41 -0.90
C LYS A 115 -1.08 2.93 -0.72
N LEU A 116 -0.33 2.62 0.32
CA LEU A 116 0.06 1.28 0.71
C LEU A 116 -0.24 1.09 2.19
N ARG A 117 -1.12 0.14 2.50
CA ARG A 117 -1.32 -0.35 3.86
C ARG A 117 -0.38 -1.52 4.10
N LEU A 118 0.32 -1.51 5.22
CA LEU A 118 1.14 -2.62 5.71
C LEU A 118 0.63 -3.05 7.09
N ASP A 119 0.24 -4.31 7.22
CA ASP A 119 -0.12 -4.91 8.51
C ASP A 119 0.97 -5.90 8.92
N TYR A 120 1.62 -5.67 10.05
CA TYR A 120 2.58 -6.61 10.62
C TYR A 120 1.92 -7.97 10.82
N LYS A 121 2.52 -9.01 10.24
CA LYS A 121 2.14 -10.39 10.51
C LYS A 121 2.56 -10.84 11.92
N ASP A 122 3.55 -10.16 12.50
CA ASP A 122 4.03 -10.46 13.85
C ASP A 122 3.05 -9.95 14.91
N ILE A 123 2.54 -10.88 15.72
CA ILE A 123 1.54 -10.62 16.76
C ILE A 123 2.10 -9.85 17.96
N ALA A 124 3.43 -9.71 18.07
CA ALA A 124 4.08 -8.99 19.18
C ALA A 124 4.23 -7.49 18.93
N ALA A 125 3.84 -6.98 17.74
CA ALA A 125 3.96 -5.56 17.42
C ALA A 125 2.95 -4.71 18.20
N ILE A 126 3.43 -3.72 18.96
CA ILE A 126 2.57 -2.75 19.69
C ILE A 126 1.78 -1.86 18.72
N ILE A 127 2.41 -1.49 17.61
CA ILE A 127 1.81 -0.82 16.45
C ILE A 127 1.89 -1.82 15.30
N ASN A 128 0.74 -2.29 14.83
CA ASN A 128 0.69 -3.36 13.85
C ASN A 128 0.27 -2.91 12.45
N THR A 129 -0.16 -1.66 12.25
CA THR A 129 -0.60 -1.14 10.95
C THR A 129 0.14 0.15 10.60
N LEU A 130 0.60 0.25 9.36
CA LEU A 130 1.16 1.46 8.76
C LEU A 130 0.37 1.81 7.50
N ILE A 131 0.09 3.08 7.28
CA ILE A 131 -0.37 3.61 5.99
C ILE A 131 0.73 4.50 5.42
N LEU A 132 1.17 4.17 4.22
CA LEU A 132 2.19 4.90 3.49
C LEU A 132 1.59 5.57 2.26
N THR A 133 2.10 6.74 1.93
CA THR A 133 1.82 7.43 0.67
C THR A 133 3.04 7.39 -0.23
N ARG A 134 2.80 7.29 -1.54
CA ARG A 134 3.85 7.44 -2.55
C ARG A 134 4.35 8.88 -2.58
N ILE A 135 5.66 9.06 -2.72
CA ILE A 135 6.32 10.37 -2.87
C ILE A 135 7.23 10.38 -4.10
N ASN A 136 7.50 11.56 -4.66
CA ASN A 136 8.35 11.76 -5.84
C ASN A 136 9.84 11.87 -5.47
#